data_AF-A0A397G7E8-F1
#
_entry.id   AF-A0A397G7E8-F1
#
_cell.length_a   1.000
_cell.length_b   1.000
_cell.length_c   1.000
_cell.angle_alpha   90.00
_cell.angle_beta   90.00
_cell.angle_gamma   90.00
#
_symmetry.space_group_name_H-M   'P 1'
#
loop_
_entity.id
_entity.type
_entity.pdbx_description
1 polymer ?
#
loop_
_entity_poly.entity_id
_entity_poly.type
_entity_poly.pdbx_seq_one_letter_code
_entity_poly.pdbx_strand_id
1 'polypeptide(L)'
;MRPSIWAPFTLGLATVTHAATPSTLEELCTVSYAQKALPPSEFIQGITIDSDSVTASVVTESTVSSVDYPTATINYCNVTLAYSHDGIDGDRVLLQIWLPAPTNFQNRWLSTGGGGYAINSGTRMLPEGIIYGAASGLTDGGFGGFSVNTDSAMLLANGTLNYEALYMFGYKAHRELSLIGKAFTRNVYGMADSEKLYAYYHGCSEGGREGWSQMQRYGDEWDGAIIGAPAFRWSFQQTQHLFSNIVEKTLDYYPPPCELEKIVNETIIACDPLDGKTDGVVARTDLCLLHFDPKAVIGKKYSCAASASTQYTAATPAQSGTVSAKGVEVAKTIINGLHDSQGRRVYFSYQPSAAFDDAQTQYNAATGKWELSVNQLGGEYIALLVNKNGTTLESLDGVTYDTLKDWMISGMQEFYSTLQTTWPDLTPFHQAGGKVIHYHGDADFSIPTASSVRYWESVRSTMYGNLSYKAGANALNEWYRLYTVPGAGHCSTNDAMPNGPWPQTNLAAMIEWVEKGVTPVTLNATVLQGEYEGENQQLCAWPLRPLWKNKGKTMDCVYDQASIDSWHYDLDAVPMSVY
;
A
#
# COMPACT_ATOMS: atom_id res chain seq x y z
N MET A 1 -25.99 -2.27 -25.19
CA MET A 1 -25.24 -1.79 -26.36
C MET A 1 -25.30 -0.27 -26.41
N ARG A 2 -24.35 0.39 -25.75
CA ARG A 2 -23.98 1.80 -25.97
C ARG A 2 -22.55 1.77 -26.53
N PRO A 3 -22.17 2.69 -27.43
CA PRO A 3 -20.92 2.59 -28.16
C PRO A 3 -19.76 2.84 -27.19
N SER A 4 -18.81 1.90 -27.18
CA SER A 4 -17.46 2.14 -26.69
C SER A 4 -16.89 3.38 -27.39
N ILE A 5 -16.37 4.34 -26.64
CA ILE A 5 -15.64 5.51 -27.17
C ILE A 5 -14.18 5.12 -27.49
N TRP A 6 -13.79 3.86 -27.33
CA TRP A 6 -12.48 3.38 -27.74
C TRP A 6 -12.52 2.98 -29.22
N ALA A 7 -11.75 3.70 -30.03
CA ALA A 7 -11.56 3.43 -31.44
C ALA A 7 -11.15 1.96 -31.65
N PRO A 8 -11.69 1.28 -32.69
CA PRO A 8 -11.24 -0.06 -33.02
C PRO A 8 -9.78 0.03 -33.48
N PHE A 9 -8.86 -0.59 -32.74
CA PHE A 9 -7.54 -0.88 -33.25
C PHE A 9 -7.69 -1.74 -34.51
N THR A 10 -7.45 -1.16 -35.67
CA THR A 10 -7.22 -1.91 -36.90
C THR A 10 -5.88 -2.62 -36.76
N LEU A 11 -5.90 -3.90 -36.40
CA LEU A 11 -4.74 -4.79 -36.54
C LEU A 11 -4.40 -4.88 -38.04
N GLY A 12 -3.34 -4.17 -38.44
CA GLY A 12 -2.64 -4.49 -39.68
C GLY A 12 -1.99 -5.86 -39.51
N LEU A 13 -2.42 -6.84 -40.31
CA LEU A 13 -1.79 -8.16 -40.43
C LEU A 13 -0.39 -7.98 -41.05
N ALA A 14 0.61 -7.72 -40.22
CA ALA A 14 1.99 -7.97 -40.56
C ALA A 14 2.21 -9.48 -40.48
N THR A 15 2.61 -10.10 -41.59
CA THR A 15 3.07 -11.49 -41.61
C THR A 15 4.37 -11.59 -40.81
N VAL A 16 4.25 -11.89 -39.52
CA VAL A 16 5.40 -12.21 -38.67
C VAL A 16 5.88 -13.61 -39.03
N THR A 17 7.07 -13.69 -39.61
CA THR A 17 7.82 -14.94 -39.69
C THR A 17 7.97 -15.46 -38.27
N HIS A 18 7.31 -16.57 -37.94
CA HIS A 18 7.41 -17.18 -36.62
C HIS A 18 8.85 -17.66 -36.42
N ALA A 19 9.67 -16.85 -35.75
CA ALA A 19 10.86 -17.36 -35.11
C ALA A 19 10.40 -18.48 -34.17
N ALA A 20 11.15 -19.59 -34.12
CA ALA A 20 10.85 -20.67 -33.20
C ALA A 20 10.77 -20.10 -31.77
N THR A 21 9.68 -20.39 -31.06
CA THR A 21 9.51 -20.00 -29.67
C THR A 21 10.65 -20.63 -28.86
N PRO A 22 11.38 -19.85 -28.05
CA PRO A 22 12.51 -20.35 -27.28
C PRO A 22 12.05 -21.46 -26.35
N SER A 23 12.87 -22.51 -26.28
CA SER A 23 12.59 -23.70 -25.47
C SER A 23 13.31 -23.64 -24.11
N THR A 24 14.36 -22.82 -24.00
CA THR A 24 15.14 -22.62 -22.78
C THR A 24 15.16 -21.17 -22.33
N LEU A 25 15.59 -20.94 -21.09
CA LEU A 25 15.75 -19.60 -20.53
C LEU A 25 16.84 -18.82 -21.28
N GLU A 26 17.93 -19.46 -21.68
CA GLU A 26 19.05 -18.85 -22.38
C GLU A 26 18.68 -18.40 -23.80
N GLU A 27 17.85 -19.18 -24.50
CA GLU A 27 17.35 -18.82 -25.84
C GLU A 27 16.42 -17.60 -25.77
N LEU A 28 15.54 -17.57 -24.76
CA LEU A 28 14.63 -16.47 -24.48
C LEU A 28 15.40 -15.21 -24.08
N CYS A 29 16.46 -15.36 -23.29
CA CYS A 29 17.14 -14.24 -22.65
C CYS A 29 18.31 -13.67 -23.47
N THR A 30 18.01 -13.27 -24.70
CA THR A 30 18.97 -12.54 -25.55
C THR A 30 18.41 -11.19 -25.95
N VAL A 31 19.28 -10.19 -26.08
CA VAL A 31 18.89 -8.84 -26.54
C VAL A 31 18.17 -8.91 -27.89
N SER A 32 18.68 -9.70 -28.83
CA SER A 32 18.06 -9.83 -30.16
C SER A 32 16.66 -10.46 -30.10
N TYR A 33 16.43 -11.42 -29.21
CA TYR A 33 15.10 -12.02 -29.05
C TYR A 33 14.14 -11.02 -28.40
N ALA A 34 14.55 -10.37 -27.31
CA ALA A 34 13.76 -9.34 -26.64
C ALA A 34 13.41 -8.18 -27.59
N GLN A 35 14.36 -7.67 -28.38
CA GLN A 35 14.10 -6.62 -29.37
C GLN A 35 13.04 -7.02 -30.40
N LYS A 36 13.04 -8.27 -30.87
CA LYS A 36 12.03 -8.80 -31.80
C LYS A 36 10.66 -8.98 -31.16
N ALA A 37 10.61 -9.17 -29.85
CA ALA A 37 9.38 -9.34 -29.09
C ALA A 37 8.76 -8.00 -28.65
N LEU A 38 9.41 -6.85 -28.90
CA LEU A 38 8.83 -5.55 -28.60
C LEU A 38 7.50 -5.35 -29.35
N PRO A 39 6.50 -4.69 -28.71
CA PRO A 39 5.29 -4.24 -29.40
C PRO A 39 5.64 -3.31 -30.59
N PRO A 40 4.75 -3.20 -31.60
CA PRO A 40 4.97 -2.29 -32.73
C PRO A 40 5.04 -0.82 -32.27
N SER A 41 5.70 0.04 -33.06
CA SER A 41 5.98 1.45 -32.69
C SER A 41 4.76 2.32 -32.42
N GLU A 42 3.57 1.95 -32.93
CA GLU A 42 2.30 2.66 -32.71
C GLU A 42 1.34 1.89 -31.79
N PHE A 43 1.88 0.98 -30.97
CA PHE A 43 1.07 0.14 -30.08
C PHE A 43 0.26 0.98 -29.07
N ILE A 44 0.88 2.03 -28.53
CA ILE A 44 0.21 3.04 -27.69
C ILE A 44 0.42 4.38 -28.38
N GLN A 45 -0.67 5.09 -28.65
CA GLN A 45 -0.62 6.38 -29.33
C GLN A 45 0.26 7.37 -28.56
N GLY A 46 1.24 7.96 -29.24
CA GLY A 46 2.13 8.97 -28.68
C GLY A 46 3.25 8.40 -27.80
N ILE A 47 3.51 7.09 -27.84
CA ILE A 47 4.64 6.44 -27.18
C ILE A 47 5.55 5.80 -28.22
N THR A 48 6.84 6.11 -28.14
CA THR A 48 7.89 5.48 -28.93
C THR A 48 8.76 4.60 -28.03
N ILE A 49 8.87 3.30 -28.34
CA ILE A 49 9.77 2.37 -27.64
C ILE A 49 11.17 2.45 -28.26
N ASP A 50 12.18 2.65 -27.42
CA ASP A 50 13.60 2.68 -27.81
C ASP A 50 14.14 1.25 -27.89
N SER A 51 14.15 0.64 -29.09
CA SER A 51 14.64 -0.73 -29.27
C SER A 51 16.11 -0.91 -28.91
N ASP A 52 16.92 0.14 -29.00
CA ASP A 52 18.35 0.07 -28.74
C ASP A 52 18.67 0.11 -27.24
N SER A 53 17.70 0.52 -26.40
CA SER A 53 17.80 0.47 -24.94
C SER A 53 17.67 -0.92 -24.33
N VAL A 54 17.26 -1.93 -25.12
CA VAL A 54 16.96 -3.26 -24.60
C VAL A 54 18.21 -3.93 -24.05
N THR A 55 18.14 -4.35 -22.78
CA THR A 55 19.12 -5.27 -22.19
C THR A 55 18.44 -6.56 -21.78
N ALA A 56 19.19 -7.68 -21.77
CA ALA A 56 18.71 -8.97 -21.33
C ALA A 56 19.83 -9.72 -20.59
N SER A 57 19.53 -10.28 -19.43
CA SER A 57 20.51 -11.04 -18.62
C SER A 57 19.85 -12.21 -17.90
N VAL A 58 20.46 -13.39 -18.03
CA VAL A 58 20.03 -14.60 -17.32
C VAL A 58 20.49 -14.52 -15.88
N VAL A 59 19.58 -14.81 -14.95
CA VAL A 59 19.88 -15.01 -13.54
C VAL A 59 19.47 -16.42 -13.16
N THR A 60 20.39 -17.17 -12.55
CA THR A 60 20.18 -18.54 -12.11
C THR A 60 20.45 -18.69 -10.62
N GLU A 61 19.78 -19.67 -10.00
CA GLU A 61 19.94 -20.07 -8.61
C GLU A 61 19.81 -18.92 -7.60
N SER A 62 19.00 -17.92 -7.92
CA SER A 62 18.78 -16.76 -7.06
C SER A 62 17.84 -17.14 -5.92
N THR A 63 18.36 -17.08 -4.69
CA THR A 63 17.54 -17.30 -3.49
C THR A 63 16.91 -16.00 -3.04
N VAL A 64 15.58 -16.00 -2.94
CA VAL A 64 14.75 -14.83 -2.62
C VAL A 64 13.86 -15.15 -1.43
N SER A 65 13.55 -14.13 -0.63
CA SER A 65 12.62 -14.23 0.51
C SER A 65 12.03 -12.86 0.82
N SER A 66 10.74 -12.80 1.13
CA SER A 66 10.06 -11.58 1.59
C SER A 66 8.95 -11.94 2.58
N VAL A 67 8.41 -10.94 3.28
CA VAL A 67 7.12 -11.11 3.95
C VAL A 67 5.98 -11.35 2.94
N ASP A 68 6.17 -10.95 1.69
CA ASP A 68 5.13 -11.03 0.64
C ASP A 68 5.12 -12.35 -0.14
N TYR A 69 6.16 -13.20 0.02
CA TYR A 69 6.24 -14.53 -0.59
C TYR A 69 7.23 -15.43 0.17
N PRO A 70 7.00 -16.76 0.23
CA PRO A 70 7.90 -17.68 0.90
C PRO A 70 9.29 -17.72 0.24
N THR A 71 10.30 -18.18 1.00
CA THR A 71 11.64 -18.39 0.45
C THR A 71 11.62 -19.35 -0.74
N ALA A 72 12.25 -18.94 -1.84
CA ALA A 72 12.34 -19.74 -3.06
C ALA A 72 13.68 -19.54 -3.75
N THR A 73 14.07 -20.52 -4.58
CA THR A 73 15.18 -20.40 -5.52
C THR A 73 14.61 -20.28 -6.92
N ILE A 74 14.94 -19.20 -7.63
CA ILE A 74 14.35 -18.87 -8.93
C ILE A 74 15.40 -18.67 -10.02
N ASN A 75 15.01 -19.00 -11.25
CA ASN A 75 15.74 -18.70 -12.48
C ASN A 75 14.86 -17.82 -13.36
N TYR A 76 15.41 -16.74 -13.90
CA TYR A 76 14.65 -15.79 -14.71
C TYR A 76 15.54 -15.02 -15.69
N CYS A 77 14.91 -14.43 -16.70
CA CYS A 77 15.53 -13.47 -17.58
C CYS A 77 15.15 -12.06 -17.12
N ASN A 78 16.14 -11.23 -16.84
CA ASN A 78 15.94 -9.82 -16.52
C ASN A 78 16.10 -9.00 -17.80
N VAL A 79 15.01 -8.37 -18.23
CA VAL A 79 14.97 -7.47 -19.39
C VAL A 79 14.74 -6.04 -18.91
N THR A 80 15.51 -5.08 -19.43
CA THR A 80 15.20 -3.65 -19.28
C THR A 80 14.97 -3.04 -20.65
N LEU A 81 14.04 -2.08 -20.74
CA LEU A 81 13.80 -1.30 -21.96
C LEU A 81 13.34 0.10 -21.58
N ALA A 82 13.41 1.02 -22.54
CA ALA A 82 12.95 2.39 -22.37
C ALA A 82 11.93 2.78 -23.45
N TYR A 83 11.08 3.75 -23.10
CA TYR A 83 10.20 4.43 -24.04
C TYR A 83 10.14 5.93 -23.73
N SER A 84 9.57 6.69 -24.65
CA SER A 84 9.36 8.13 -24.53
C SER A 84 8.00 8.53 -25.09
N HIS A 85 7.49 9.68 -24.66
CA HIS A 85 6.29 10.30 -25.17
C HIS A 85 6.62 11.29 -26.29
N ASP A 86 5.90 11.18 -27.40
CA ASP A 86 6.15 12.01 -28.57
C ASP A 86 5.91 13.49 -28.26
N GLY A 87 6.88 14.33 -28.62
CA GLY A 87 6.81 15.78 -28.41
C GLY A 87 7.21 16.26 -27.02
N ILE A 88 7.72 15.38 -26.14
CA ILE A 88 8.30 15.77 -24.85
C ILE A 88 9.83 15.63 -24.92
N ASP A 89 10.53 16.76 -24.94
CA ASP A 89 11.99 16.80 -25.05
C ASP A 89 12.66 16.17 -23.82
N GLY A 90 13.57 15.21 -24.05
CA GLY A 90 14.33 14.55 -22.99
C GLY A 90 13.54 13.52 -22.18
N ASP A 91 12.30 13.23 -22.57
CA ASP A 91 11.49 12.21 -21.91
C ASP A 91 12.08 10.81 -22.09
N ARG A 92 12.12 10.06 -21.00
CA ARG A 92 12.60 8.68 -20.97
C ARG A 92 12.06 7.98 -19.75
N VAL A 93 11.27 6.94 -19.99
CA VAL A 93 10.73 6.07 -18.95
C VAL A 93 11.33 4.68 -19.09
N LEU A 94 11.76 4.08 -17.98
CA LEU A 94 12.39 2.78 -17.93
C LEU A 94 11.42 1.73 -17.41
N LEU A 95 11.38 0.58 -18.08
CA LEU A 95 10.71 -0.62 -17.61
C LEU A 95 11.74 -1.71 -17.31
N GLN A 96 11.50 -2.46 -16.25
CA GLN A 96 12.22 -3.69 -15.94
C GLN A 96 11.22 -4.84 -15.85
N ILE A 97 11.48 -5.92 -16.59
CA ILE A 97 10.61 -7.08 -16.71
C ILE A 97 11.41 -8.35 -16.44
N TRP A 98 10.95 -9.17 -15.50
CA TRP A 98 11.48 -10.50 -15.24
C TRP A 98 10.58 -11.54 -15.90
N LEU A 99 11.21 -12.46 -16.64
CA LEU A 99 10.52 -13.51 -17.40
C LEU A 99 10.94 -14.87 -16.85
N PRO A 100 9.99 -15.76 -16.48
CA PRO A 100 10.33 -17.13 -16.11
C PRO A 100 10.81 -17.93 -17.34
N ALA A 101 11.45 -19.08 -17.10
CA ALA A 101 11.77 -20.02 -18.18
C ALA A 101 10.49 -20.43 -18.95
N PRO A 102 10.56 -20.71 -20.26
CA PRO A 102 9.39 -21.10 -21.05
C PRO A 102 8.57 -22.25 -20.44
N THR A 103 9.23 -23.24 -19.84
CA THR A 103 8.57 -24.39 -19.18
C THR A 103 7.85 -24.03 -17.88
N ASN A 104 8.16 -22.88 -17.29
CA ASN A 104 7.63 -22.41 -16.01
C ASN A 104 6.58 -21.30 -16.18
N PHE A 105 6.47 -20.71 -17.37
CA PHE A 105 5.47 -19.69 -17.65
C PHE A 105 4.06 -20.30 -17.62
N GLN A 106 3.14 -19.63 -16.92
CA GLN A 106 1.77 -20.09 -16.68
C GLN A 106 0.73 -19.12 -17.25
N ASN A 107 1.09 -18.37 -18.30
CA ASN A 107 0.22 -17.37 -18.92
C ASN A 107 -0.23 -16.27 -17.95
N ARG A 108 0.71 -15.75 -17.14
CA ARG A 108 0.44 -14.72 -16.13
C ARG A 108 1.35 -13.50 -16.30
N TRP A 109 0.80 -12.33 -16.01
CA TRP A 109 1.50 -11.07 -15.88
C TRP A 109 1.28 -10.51 -14.47
N LEU A 110 2.33 -9.97 -13.85
CA LEU A 110 2.29 -9.31 -12.55
C LEU A 110 2.91 -7.91 -12.66
N SER A 111 2.15 -6.87 -12.32
CA SER A 111 2.68 -5.54 -12.07
C SER A 111 2.87 -5.29 -10.58
N THR A 112 3.97 -4.63 -10.21
CA THR A 112 4.29 -4.29 -8.82
C THR A 112 4.27 -2.77 -8.59
N GLY A 113 4.16 -2.36 -7.34
CA GLY A 113 4.10 -0.95 -6.94
C GLY A 113 5.26 -0.43 -6.07
N GLY A 114 5.12 0.83 -5.67
CA GLY A 114 6.06 1.62 -4.91
C GLY A 114 5.77 1.77 -3.42
N GLY A 115 6.40 2.78 -2.83
CA GLY A 115 6.37 3.10 -1.40
C GLY A 115 6.79 4.56 -1.14
N GLY A 116 6.01 5.30 -0.34
CA GLY A 116 6.27 6.72 -0.09
C GLY A 116 6.23 7.55 -1.38
N TYR A 117 7.36 8.15 -1.75
CA TYR A 117 7.53 8.87 -3.03
C TYR A 117 8.19 8.02 -4.13
N ALA A 118 8.51 6.75 -3.87
CA ALA A 118 9.01 5.84 -4.88
C ALA A 118 7.85 5.19 -5.62
N ILE A 119 7.88 5.15 -6.96
CA ILE A 119 6.86 4.47 -7.79
C ILE A 119 7.09 2.95 -7.91
N ASN A 120 8.23 2.47 -7.42
CA ASN A 120 8.58 1.06 -7.38
C ASN A 120 9.36 0.74 -6.10
N SER A 121 9.32 -0.52 -5.67
CA SER A 121 10.07 -1.03 -4.52
C SER A 121 11.34 -1.81 -4.96
N GLY A 122 11.93 -1.41 -6.09
CA GLY A 122 13.00 -2.15 -6.75
C GLY A 122 12.61 -3.60 -7.05
N THR A 123 13.60 -4.49 -7.03
CA THR A 123 13.40 -5.91 -7.32
C THR A 123 12.82 -6.71 -6.15
N ARG A 124 12.33 -6.07 -5.07
CA ARG A 124 11.78 -6.77 -3.90
C ARG A 124 10.53 -7.58 -4.25
N MET A 125 9.65 -7.06 -5.10
CA MET A 125 8.33 -7.67 -5.38
C MET A 125 8.31 -8.55 -6.65
N LEU A 126 9.23 -8.32 -7.60
CA LEU A 126 9.31 -9.10 -8.85
C LEU A 126 9.46 -10.62 -8.67
N PRO A 127 10.17 -11.14 -7.65
CA PRO A 127 10.30 -12.58 -7.46
C PRO A 127 8.96 -13.31 -7.30
N GLU A 128 7.95 -12.66 -6.74
CA GLU A 128 6.64 -13.27 -6.50
C GLU A 128 6.04 -13.83 -7.79
N GLY A 129 6.04 -13.04 -8.87
CA GLY A 129 5.47 -13.53 -10.11
C GLY A 129 6.31 -14.66 -10.71
N ILE A 130 7.64 -14.64 -10.61
CA ILE A 130 8.47 -15.77 -11.06
C ILE A 130 8.14 -17.07 -10.30
N ILE A 131 7.94 -16.98 -8.98
CA ILE A 131 7.55 -18.12 -8.13
C ILE A 131 6.24 -18.74 -8.63
N TYR A 132 5.29 -17.92 -9.09
CA TYR A 132 3.98 -18.35 -9.57
C TYR A 132 3.85 -18.39 -11.11
N GLY A 133 4.98 -18.43 -11.84
CA GLY A 133 4.99 -18.61 -13.30
C GLY A 133 4.49 -17.41 -14.11
N ALA A 134 4.56 -16.20 -13.56
CA ALA A 134 4.21 -14.94 -14.21
C ALA A 134 5.46 -14.19 -14.68
N ALA A 135 5.34 -13.51 -15.82
CA ALA A 135 6.22 -12.39 -16.13
C ALA A 135 5.89 -11.24 -15.17
N SER A 136 6.90 -10.57 -14.60
CA SER A 136 6.72 -9.54 -13.57
C SER A 136 7.40 -8.25 -13.96
N GLY A 137 6.77 -7.09 -13.75
CA GLY A 137 7.34 -5.81 -14.18
C GLY A 137 7.19 -4.65 -13.20
N LEU A 138 8.15 -3.72 -13.30
CA LEU A 138 8.18 -2.42 -12.63
C LEU A 138 8.59 -1.29 -13.58
N THR A 139 8.34 -0.04 -13.19
CA THR A 139 8.66 1.19 -13.93
C THR A 139 9.43 2.17 -13.03
N ASP A 140 10.24 3.06 -13.63
CA ASP A 140 10.83 4.20 -12.93
C ASP A 140 9.97 5.48 -12.99
N GLY A 141 8.85 5.44 -13.73
CA GLY A 141 7.94 6.57 -13.90
C GLY A 141 8.50 7.74 -14.71
N GLY A 142 9.70 7.63 -15.28
CA GLY A 142 10.39 8.72 -15.97
C GLY A 142 11.11 9.69 -15.03
N PHE A 143 11.39 9.28 -13.79
CA PHE A 143 12.01 10.16 -12.78
C PHE A 143 13.55 10.17 -12.83
N GLY A 144 14.16 9.49 -13.82
CA GLY A 144 15.62 9.48 -13.99
C GLY A 144 16.31 8.24 -13.45
N GLY A 145 15.58 7.15 -13.21
CA GLY A 145 16.12 5.85 -12.81
C GLY A 145 15.32 5.16 -11.71
N PHE A 146 15.45 3.83 -11.61
CA PHE A 146 14.67 3.02 -10.66
C PHE A 146 14.88 3.36 -9.18
N SER A 147 15.99 4.01 -8.83
CA SER A 147 16.31 4.48 -7.47
C SER A 147 15.97 5.95 -7.24
N VAL A 148 15.33 6.62 -8.20
CA VAL A 148 14.95 8.04 -8.11
C VAL A 148 13.46 8.14 -7.77
N ASN A 149 13.16 8.80 -6.66
CA ASN A 149 11.81 9.01 -6.20
C ASN A 149 11.16 10.21 -6.92
N THR A 150 9.83 10.23 -6.96
CA THR A 150 9.06 11.23 -7.71
C THR A 150 9.20 12.65 -7.16
N ASP A 151 9.51 12.82 -5.87
CA ASP A 151 9.71 14.14 -5.22
C ASP A 151 10.77 14.97 -5.94
N SER A 152 11.82 14.32 -6.46
CA SER A 152 12.86 14.97 -7.25
C SER A 152 12.38 15.50 -8.61
N ALA A 153 11.23 15.04 -9.10
CA ALA A 153 10.65 15.37 -10.39
C ALA A 153 9.34 16.18 -10.30
N MET A 154 8.74 16.31 -9.11
CA MET A 154 7.43 16.95 -8.89
C MET A 154 7.46 18.49 -9.07
N LEU A 155 8.63 19.12 -8.95
CA LEU A 155 8.82 20.54 -9.25
C LEU A 155 9.72 20.74 -10.46
N LEU A 156 9.33 21.68 -11.32
CA LEU A 156 10.19 22.20 -12.38
C LEU A 156 11.25 23.15 -11.79
N ALA A 157 12.32 23.39 -12.54
CA ALA A 157 13.41 24.28 -12.12
C ALA A 157 12.97 25.72 -11.78
N ASN A 158 11.80 26.16 -12.27
CA ASN A 158 11.21 27.46 -11.95
C ASN A 158 10.32 27.45 -10.68
N GLY A 159 10.26 26.32 -9.95
CA GLY A 159 9.48 26.15 -8.73
C GLY A 159 7.98 25.86 -8.95
N THR A 160 7.53 25.66 -10.20
CA THR A 160 6.13 25.28 -10.49
C THR A 160 5.97 23.75 -10.54
N LEU A 161 4.74 23.27 -10.33
CA LEU A 161 4.45 21.84 -10.40
C LEU A 161 4.73 21.27 -11.79
N ASN A 162 5.42 20.13 -11.81
CA ASN A 162 5.52 19.28 -12.97
C ASN A 162 4.32 18.33 -13.02
N TYR A 163 3.24 18.77 -13.67
CA TYR A 163 2.02 17.96 -13.78
C TYR A 163 2.23 16.63 -14.51
N GLU A 164 3.19 16.55 -15.44
CA GLU A 164 3.48 15.28 -16.12
C GLU A 164 4.04 14.26 -15.13
N ALA A 165 5.00 14.64 -14.28
CA ALA A 165 5.49 13.77 -13.21
C ALA A 165 4.36 13.32 -12.26
N LEU A 166 3.43 14.23 -11.93
CA LEU A 166 2.26 13.90 -11.11
C LEU A 166 1.30 12.92 -11.80
N TYR A 167 1.10 13.02 -13.11
CA TYR A 167 0.31 12.04 -13.86
C TYR A 167 1.00 10.69 -13.95
N MET A 168 2.32 10.69 -14.20
CA MET A 168 3.16 9.50 -14.26
C MET A 168 3.12 8.73 -12.93
N PHE A 169 3.32 9.42 -11.81
CA PHE A 169 3.20 8.84 -10.46
C PHE A 169 1.75 8.46 -10.10
N GLY A 170 0.79 9.30 -10.46
CA GLY A 170 -0.60 9.10 -10.08
C GLY A 170 -1.22 7.84 -10.66
N TYR A 171 -1.01 7.59 -11.96
CA TYR A 171 -1.63 6.45 -12.65
C TYR A 171 -0.99 6.06 -13.99
N LYS A 172 -0.33 6.99 -14.70
CA LYS A 172 -0.01 6.82 -16.13
C LYS A 172 1.14 5.83 -16.35
N ALA A 173 2.21 5.92 -15.57
CA ALA A 173 3.36 5.02 -15.72
C ALA A 173 3.00 3.54 -15.47
N HIS A 174 2.14 3.25 -14.47
CA HIS A 174 1.69 1.88 -14.22
C HIS A 174 0.81 1.33 -15.34
N ARG A 175 -0.04 2.17 -15.94
CA ARG A 175 -0.84 1.77 -17.11
C ARG A 175 0.07 1.41 -18.28
N GLU A 176 1.05 2.24 -18.56
CA GLU A 176 2.00 2.05 -19.66
C GLU A 176 2.88 0.82 -19.45
N LEU A 177 3.39 0.62 -18.22
CA LEU A 177 4.03 -0.62 -17.80
C LEU A 177 3.16 -1.84 -18.08
N SER A 178 1.89 -1.79 -17.69
CA SER A 178 0.96 -2.92 -17.87
C SER A 178 0.70 -3.20 -19.34
N LEU A 179 0.40 -2.18 -20.16
CA LEU A 179 0.13 -2.33 -21.59
C LEU A 179 1.35 -2.87 -22.34
N ILE A 180 2.51 -2.23 -22.18
CA ILE A 180 3.76 -2.64 -22.85
C ILE A 180 4.19 -4.01 -22.35
N GLY A 181 4.18 -4.23 -21.03
CA GLY A 181 4.60 -5.48 -20.40
C GLY A 181 3.75 -6.68 -20.78
N LYS A 182 2.41 -6.53 -20.82
CA LYS A 182 1.50 -7.59 -21.31
C LYS A 182 1.75 -7.90 -22.78
N ALA A 183 1.85 -6.90 -23.65
CA ALA A 183 2.10 -7.11 -25.08
C ALA A 183 3.47 -7.76 -25.33
N PHE A 184 4.51 -7.28 -24.67
CA PHE A 184 5.84 -7.86 -24.70
C PHE A 184 5.84 -9.32 -24.24
N THR A 185 5.18 -9.62 -23.11
CA THR A 185 5.05 -11.00 -22.58
C THR A 185 4.38 -11.92 -23.60
N ARG A 186 3.28 -11.48 -24.23
CA ARG A 186 2.60 -12.28 -25.27
C ARG A 186 3.53 -12.62 -26.42
N ASN A 187 4.31 -11.64 -26.89
CA ASN A 187 5.25 -11.84 -28.00
C ASN A 187 6.41 -12.76 -27.62
N VAL A 188 6.98 -12.59 -26.41
CA VAL A 188 8.08 -13.42 -25.90
C VAL A 188 7.69 -14.90 -25.84
N TYR A 189 6.47 -15.22 -25.42
CA TYR A 189 6.02 -16.61 -25.29
C TYR A 189 5.25 -17.10 -26.51
N GLY A 190 5.15 -16.31 -27.58
CA GLY A 190 4.44 -16.67 -28.81
C GLY A 190 2.96 -17.01 -28.57
N MET A 191 2.32 -16.30 -27.64
CA MET A 191 0.93 -16.57 -27.25
C MET A 191 -0.04 -16.28 -28.38
N ALA A 192 -0.95 -17.20 -28.66
CA ALA A 192 -2.03 -16.99 -29.63
C ALA A 192 -3.08 -15.99 -29.09
N ASP A 193 -3.78 -15.31 -29.99
CA ASP A 193 -4.86 -14.36 -29.63
C ASP A 193 -5.99 -15.01 -28.81
N SER A 194 -6.20 -16.31 -28.97
CA SER A 194 -7.16 -17.09 -28.17
C SER A 194 -6.68 -17.44 -26.76
N GLU A 195 -5.38 -17.32 -26.49
CA GLU A 195 -4.81 -17.63 -25.18
C GLU A 195 -4.95 -16.43 -24.24
N LYS A 196 -5.53 -16.69 -23.06
CA LYS A 196 -5.65 -15.69 -22.01
C LYS A 196 -4.30 -15.48 -21.32
N LEU A 197 -3.87 -14.23 -21.25
CA LEU A 197 -2.83 -13.78 -20.33
C LEU A 197 -3.53 -13.19 -19.10
N TYR A 198 -3.44 -13.86 -17.95
CA TYR A 198 -4.02 -13.33 -16.71
C TYR A 198 -3.20 -12.14 -16.21
N ALA A 199 -3.86 -11.03 -15.87
CA ALA A 199 -3.22 -9.81 -15.43
C ALA A 199 -3.45 -9.56 -13.93
N TYR A 200 -2.37 -9.55 -13.16
CA TYR A 200 -2.36 -9.34 -11.73
C TYR A 200 -1.60 -8.08 -11.33
N TYR A 201 -2.03 -7.44 -10.25
CA TYR A 201 -1.29 -6.36 -9.57
C TYR A 201 -1.05 -6.74 -8.10
N HIS A 202 0.16 -6.47 -7.58
CA HIS A 202 0.43 -6.53 -6.14
C HIS A 202 1.27 -5.33 -5.67
N GLY A 203 0.73 -4.58 -4.70
CA GLY A 203 1.43 -3.48 -4.03
C GLY A 203 0.85 -3.21 -2.65
N CYS A 204 1.65 -2.56 -1.80
CA CYS A 204 1.26 -2.12 -0.46
C CYS A 204 1.65 -0.65 -0.24
N SER A 205 0.97 0.08 0.66
CA SER A 205 1.26 1.50 0.93
C SER A 205 0.94 2.41 -0.28
N GLU A 206 1.91 3.20 -0.74
CA GLU A 206 1.84 3.91 -2.02
C GLU A 206 1.55 2.93 -3.17
N GLY A 207 2.17 1.74 -3.20
CA GLY A 207 1.81 0.68 -4.13
C GLY A 207 0.36 0.22 -4.00
N GLY A 208 -0.24 0.31 -2.81
CA GLY A 208 -1.67 0.07 -2.65
C GLY A 208 -2.53 1.17 -3.30
N ARG A 209 -2.12 2.44 -3.18
CA ARG A 209 -2.77 3.57 -3.85
C ARG A 209 -2.63 3.46 -5.37
N GLU A 210 -1.44 3.15 -5.87
CA GLU A 210 -1.17 2.91 -7.29
C GLU A 210 -2.05 1.77 -7.83
N GLY A 211 -2.16 0.64 -7.12
CA GLY A 211 -3.05 -0.45 -7.47
C GLY A 211 -4.51 0.00 -7.58
N TRP A 212 -5.02 0.70 -6.57
CA TRP A 212 -6.38 1.25 -6.66
C TRP A 212 -6.53 2.30 -7.76
N SER A 213 -5.50 3.05 -8.10
CA SER A 213 -5.55 4.01 -9.21
C SER A 213 -5.78 3.31 -10.54
N GLN A 214 -5.19 2.12 -10.71
CA GLN A 214 -5.44 1.27 -11.88
C GLN A 214 -6.86 0.70 -11.86
N MET A 215 -7.33 0.15 -10.74
CA MET A 215 -8.63 -0.53 -10.66
C MET A 215 -9.80 0.45 -10.83
N GLN A 216 -9.64 1.69 -10.36
CA GLN A 216 -10.63 2.76 -10.51
C GLN A 216 -10.71 3.31 -11.95
N ARG A 217 -9.60 3.28 -12.72
CA ARG A 217 -9.49 3.96 -14.03
C ARG A 217 -9.50 3.02 -15.22
N TYR A 218 -8.88 1.86 -15.06
CA TYR A 218 -8.55 0.87 -16.09
C TYR A 218 -9.01 -0.53 -15.64
N GLY A 219 -10.19 -0.60 -15.02
CA GLY A 219 -10.68 -1.81 -14.37
C GLY A 219 -10.84 -3.01 -15.30
N ASP A 220 -10.96 -2.79 -16.61
CA ASP A 220 -11.04 -3.83 -17.63
C ASP A 220 -9.67 -4.42 -18.04
N GLU A 221 -8.57 -3.88 -17.51
CA GLU A 221 -7.21 -4.33 -17.81
C GLU A 221 -6.66 -5.40 -16.84
N TRP A 222 -7.41 -5.74 -15.78
CA TRP A 222 -6.94 -6.55 -14.64
C TRP A 222 -7.91 -7.67 -14.27
N ASP A 223 -7.39 -8.87 -14.04
CA ASP A 223 -8.17 -10.00 -13.55
C ASP A 223 -8.15 -10.09 -12.01
N GLY A 224 -7.03 -9.71 -11.38
CA GLY A 224 -6.86 -9.79 -9.93
C GLY A 224 -5.96 -8.70 -9.35
N ALA A 225 -6.34 -8.12 -8.22
CA ALA A 225 -5.59 -7.08 -7.52
C ALA A 225 -5.36 -7.45 -6.05
N ILE A 226 -4.11 -7.43 -5.63
CA ILE A 226 -3.70 -7.66 -4.24
C ILE A 226 -3.19 -6.33 -3.71
N ILE A 227 -3.95 -5.70 -2.82
CA ILE A 227 -3.72 -4.32 -2.41
C ILE A 227 -3.58 -4.27 -0.89
N GLY A 228 -2.37 -3.98 -0.43
CA GLY A 228 -2.04 -3.80 0.98
C GLY A 228 -2.11 -2.33 1.41
N ALA A 229 -2.65 -2.04 2.59
CA ALA A 229 -2.59 -0.74 3.28
C ALA A 229 -2.50 0.49 2.34
N PRO A 230 -3.48 0.73 1.46
CA PRO A 230 -3.36 1.75 0.41
C PRO A 230 -3.35 3.18 0.96
N ALA A 231 -2.43 4.01 0.47
CA ALA A 231 -2.31 5.45 0.74
C ALA A 231 -3.40 6.28 0.04
N PHE A 232 -4.67 5.96 0.32
CA PHE A 232 -5.83 6.71 -0.18
C PHE A 232 -5.86 8.15 0.31
N ARG A 233 -6.59 8.99 -0.43
CA ARG A 233 -6.81 10.40 -0.09
C ARG A 233 -5.48 11.06 0.18
N TRP A 234 -4.57 10.98 -0.78
CA TRP A 234 -3.15 11.18 -0.54
C TRP A 234 -2.82 12.52 0.16
N SER A 235 -3.56 13.61 -0.11
CA SER A 235 -3.39 14.86 0.68
C SER A 235 -3.76 14.70 2.16
N PHE A 236 -4.82 13.94 2.48
CA PHE A 236 -5.18 13.59 3.84
C PHE A 236 -4.13 12.68 4.47
N GLN A 237 -3.74 11.61 3.79
CA GLN A 237 -2.74 10.67 4.31
C GLN A 237 -1.40 11.36 4.59
N GLN A 238 -0.87 12.11 3.62
CA GLN A 238 0.41 12.79 3.81
C GLN A 238 0.35 13.86 4.91
N THR A 239 -0.72 14.67 4.95
CA THR A 239 -0.88 15.68 6.00
C THR A 239 -1.09 15.04 7.38
N GLN A 240 -1.73 13.87 7.45
CA GLN A 240 -1.98 13.15 8.70
C GLN A 240 -0.68 12.78 9.42
N HIS A 241 0.42 12.56 8.70
CA HIS A 241 1.73 12.32 9.32
C HIS A 241 2.23 13.47 10.21
N LEU A 242 1.70 14.69 10.04
CA LEU A 242 2.00 15.83 10.91
C LEU A 242 1.06 15.92 12.13
N PHE A 243 -0.02 15.14 12.19
CA PHE A 243 -1.02 15.27 13.25
C PHE A 243 -0.41 15.04 14.63
N SER A 244 0.34 13.96 14.81
CA SER A 244 1.02 13.63 16.06
C SER A 244 1.97 14.74 16.52
N ASN A 245 2.74 15.33 15.59
CA ASN A 245 3.60 16.48 15.86
C ASN A 245 2.81 17.72 16.34
N ILE A 246 1.63 17.98 15.77
CA ILE A 246 0.75 19.07 16.24
C ILE A 246 0.15 18.74 17.61
N VAL A 247 -0.15 17.47 17.92
CA VAL A 247 -0.59 17.06 19.27
C VAL A 247 0.48 17.36 20.32
N GLU A 248 1.71 16.93 20.08
CA GLU A 248 2.86 17.17 20.98
C GLU A 248 3.07 18.66 21.24
N LYS A 249 3.06 19.46 20.16
CA LYS A 249 3.19 20.92 20.22
C LYS A 249 2.03 21.56 21.00
N THR A 250 0.80 21.12 20.75
CA THR A 250 -0.41 21.70 21.37
C THR A 250 -0.46 21.41 22.88
N LEU A 251 -0.04 20.20 23.28
CA LEU A 251 0.01 19.79 24.69
C LEU A 251 1.29 20.25 25.42
N ASP A 252 2.23 20.85 24.69
CA ASP A 252 3.57 21.21 25.16
C ASP A 252 4.21 20.04 25.92
N TYR A 253 4.23 18.90 25.25
CA TYR A 253 4.84 17.67 25.75
C TYR A 253 5.40 16.87 24.58
N TYR A 254 6.70 16.61 24.66
CA TYR A 254 7.46 15.80 23.69
C TYR A 254 7.86 14.52 24.43
N PRO A 255 7.04 13.45 24.34
CA PRO A 255 7.30 12.23 25.10
C PRO A 255 8.63 11.61 24.68
N PRO A 256 9.41 11.05 25.62
CA PRO A 256 10.46 10.10 25.26
C PRO A 256 9.84 8.93 24.47
N PRO A 257 10.42 8.48 23.35
CA PRO A 257 9.91 7.35 22.58
C PRO A 257 9.64 6.09 23.42
N CYS A 258 10.49 5.81 24.41
CA CYS A 258 10.34 4.67 25.32
C CYS A 258 9.08 4.75 26.20
N GLU A 259 8.59 5.97 26.50
CA GLU A 259 7.33 6.16 27.21
C GLU A 259 6.14 5.74 26.33
N LEU A 260 6.12 6.17 25.06
CA LEU A 260 5.07 5.80 24.10
C LEU A 260 5.10 4.30 23.81
N GLU A 261 6.29 3.72 23.61
CA GLU A 261 6.48 2.27 23.48
C GLU A 261 5.91 1.54 24.70
N LYS A 262 6.14 2.05 25.91
CA LYS A 262 5.57 1.46 27.12
C LYS A 262 4.04 1.53 27.14
N ILE A 263 3.44 2.62 26.68
CA ILE A 263 1.99 2.75 26.57
C ILE A 263 1.46 1.70 25.58
N VAL A 264 2.07 1.55 24.40
CA VAL A 264 1.67 0.55 23.40
C VAL A 264 1.78 -0.87 23.98
N ASN A 265 2.91 -1.22 24.60
CA ASN A 265 3.11 -2.55 25.20
C ASN A 265 2.08 -2.87 26.28
N GLU A 266 1.74 -1.92 27.15
CA GLU A 266 0.71 -2.13 28.16
C GLU A 266 -0.70 -2.19 27.57
N THR A 267 -0.97 -1.47 26.47
CA THR A 267 -2.21 -1.59 25.69
C THR A 267 -2.33 -2.99 25.08
N ILE A 268 -1.26 -3.52 24.46
CA ILE A 268 -1.22 -4.87 23.90
C ILE A 268 -1.54 -5.90 24.99
N ILE A 269 -0.87 -5.83 26.14
CA ILE A 269 -1.11 -6.74 27.27
C ILE A 269 -2.56 -6.68 27.75
N ALA A 270 -3.15 -5.49 27.82
CA ALA A 270 -4.52 -5.31 28.29
C ALA A 270 -5.56 -5.79 27.27
N CYS A 271 -5.27 -5.67 25.98
CA CYS A 271 -6.22 -5.90 24.90
C CYS A 271 -6.11 -7.28 24.23
N ASP A 272 -4.97 -7.97 24.33
CA ASP A 272 -4.73 -9.31 23.80
C ASP A 272 -5.86 -10.30 24.18
N PRO A 273 -6.29 -10.42 25.46
CA PRO A 273 -7.37 -11.34 25.84
C PRO A 273 -8.76 -11.06 25.25
N LEU A 274 -9.00 -9.88 24.65
CA LEU A 274 -10.34 -9.43 24.26
C LEU A 274 -10.94 -10.22 23.10
N ASP A 275 -10.11 -10.86 22.28
CA ASP A 275 -10.57 -11.72 21.20
C ASP A 275 -10.82 -13.18 21.63
N GLY A 276 -10.56 -13.53 22.90
CA GLY A 276 -10.72 -14.88 23.44
C GLY A 276 -9.49 -15.80 23.31
N LYS A 277 -8.38 -15.29 22.78
CA LYS A 277 -7.04 -15.88 22.80
C LYS A 277 -6.09 -14.98 23.61
N THR A 278 -4.98 -15.52 24.07
CA THR A 278 -3.95 -14.74 24.77
C THR A 278 -2.62 -15.23 24.21
N ASP A 279 -2.21 -14.61 23.12
CA ASP A 279 -1.03 -14.96 22.33
C ASP A 279 -0.11 -13.75 22.10
N GLY A 280 -0.35 -12.64 22.81
CA GLY A 280 0.38 -11.40 22.62
C GLY A 280 -0.01 -10.67 21.32
N VAL A 281 -1.19 -10.94 20.77
CA VAL A 281 -1.69 -10.31 19.54
C VAL A 281 -3.03 -9.64 19.82
N VAL A 282 -3.16 -8.36 19.47
CA VAL A 282 -4.47 -7.70 19.51
C VAL A 282 -5.19 -7.97 18.18
N ALA A 283 -6.09 -8.96 18.12
CA ALA A 283 -6.90 -9.21 16.92
C ALA A 283 -8.23 -8.44 16.87
N ARG A 284 -8.58 -7.78 17.98
CA ARG A 284 -9.81 -6.97 18.13
C ARG A 284 -9.49 -5.58 18.67
N THR A 285 -8.81 -4.78 17.86
CA THR A 285 -8.53 -3.35 18.14
C THR A 285 -9.79 -2.55 18.40
N ASP A 286 -10.91 -2.93 17.78
CA ASP A 286 -12.24 -2.41 18.06
C ASP A 286 -12.69 -2.64 19.51
N LEU A 287 -12.52 -3.86 20.03
CA LEU A 287 -12.84 -4.15 21.43
C LEU A 287 -11.87 -3.43 22.37
N CYS A 288 -10.60 -3.28 21.96
CA CYS A 288 -9.62 -2.50 22.70
C CYS A 288 -10.09 -1.03 22.84
N LEU A 289 -10.52 -0.40 21.75
CA LEU A 289 -11.09 0.96 21.77
C LEU A 289 -12.31 1.07 22.68
N LEU A 290 -13.18 0.06 22.71
CA LEU A 290 -14.42 0.08 23.48
C LEU A 290 -14.23 -0.23 24.98
N HIS A 291 -13.18 -0.95 25.36
CA HIS A 291 -13.06 -1.54 26.69
C HIS A 291 -11.80 -1.15 27.47
N PHE A 292 -10.81 -0.52 26.84
CA PHE A 292 -9.57 -0.12 27.50
C PHE A 292 -9.38 1.40 27.52
N ASP A 293 -9.12 1.96 28.71
CA ASP A 293 -8.68 3.36 28.87
C ASP A 293 -7.17 3.40 29.19
N PRO A 294 -6.32 3.99 28.33
CA PRO A 294 -4.88 4.13 28.57
C PRO A 294 -4.51 4.85 29.88
N LYS A 295 -5.44 5.54 30.55
CA LYS A 295 -5.22 6.05 31.92
C LYS A 295 -4.79 4.96 32.91
N ALA A 296 -5.16 3.70 32.67
CA ALA A 296 -4.76 2.57 33.49
C ALA A 296 -3.24 2.32 33.54
N VAL A 297 -2.48 2.87 32.58
CA VAL A 297 -1.03 2.63 32.47
C VAL A 297 -0.17 3.72 33.11
N ILE A 298 -0.78 4.81 33.60
CA ILE A 298 -0.07 5.89 34.29
C ILE A 298 0.70 5.32 35.50
N GLY A 299 1.98 5.69 35.62
CA GLY A 299 2.88 5.25 36.69
C GLY A 299 3.64 3.95 36.40
N LYS A 300 3.34 3.24 35.30
CA LYS A 300 4.10 2.04 34.89
C LYS A 300 5.54 2.43 34.54
N LYS A 301 6.51 1.69 35.05
CA LYS A 301 7.94 1.95 34.81
C LYS A 301 8.36 1.47 33.42
N TYR A 302 9.25 2.22 32.79
CA TYR A 302 9.91 1.82 31.54
C TYR A 302 11.43 2.02 31.63
N SER A 303 12.16 1.25 30.82
CA SER A 303 13.60 1.38 30.63
C SER A 303 13.96 0.87 29.23
N CYS A 304 14.58 1.71 28.42
CA CYS A 304 15.08 1.36 27.08
C CYS A 304 16.58 1.64 27.00
N ALA A 305 17.31 0.77 26.30
CA ALA A 305 18.72 0.99 25.99
C ALA A 305 18.89 2.17 25.02
N ALA A 306 20.11 2.70 24.94
CA ALA A 306 20.44 3.65 23.89
C ALA A 306 20.35 2.98 22.52
N SER A 307 19.86 3.71 21.51
CA SER A 307 19.77 3.24 20.13
C SER A 307 20.66 4.06 19.21
N ALA A 308 21.28 3.39 18.23
CA ALA A 308 21.99 4.05 17.15
C ALA A 308 21.00 4.69 16.16
N SER A 309 21.46 5.70 15.41
CA SER A 309 20.68 6.25 14.31
C SER A 309 20.49 5.20 13.21
N THR A 310 19.30 5.16 12.62
CA THR A 310 19.01 4.39 11.41
C THR A 310 18.80 5.35 10.24
N GLN A 311 18.43 4.82 9.06
CA GLN A 311 18.00 5.65 7.94
C GLN A 311 16.75 6.49 8.26
N TYR A 312 15.91 6.03 9.20
CA TYR A 312 14.59 6.60 9.47
C TYR A 312 14.47 7.27 10.84
N THR A 313 15.42 7.02 11.75
CA THR A 313 15.35 7.50 13.13
C THR A 313 16.70 8.03 13.60
N ALA A 314 16.68 9.12 14.38
CA ALA A 314 17.87 9.63 15.04
C ALA A 314 18.34 8.69 16.17
N ALA A 315 19.60 8.81 16.56
CA ALA A 315 20.13 8.09 17.73
C ALA A 315 19.44 8.59 19.01
N THR A 316 19.14 7.68 19.94
CA THR A 316 18.53 8.02 21.23
C THR A 316 19.40 7.59 22.41
N PRO A 317 19.46 8.37 23.51
CA PRO A 317 20.16 7.95 24.72
C PRO A 317 19.36 6.83 25.43
N ALA A 318 19.96 6.20 26.44
CA ALA A 318 19.22 5.32 27.33
C ALA A 318 18.09 6.10 28.05
N GLN A 319 16.91 5.50 28.11
CA GLN A 319 15.70 6.15 28.62
C GLN A 319 15.18 5.36 29.82
N SER A 320 14.77 6.03 30.88
CA SER A 320 14.07 5.39 32.00
C SER A 320 13.11 6.37 32.65
N GLY A 321 12.00 5.86 33.17
CA GLY A 321 10.97 6.71 33.76
C GLY A 321 9.71 5.94 34.11
N THR A 322 8.64 6.69 34.27
CA THR A 322 7.28 6.16 34.44
C THR A 322 6.36 6.83 33.45
N VAL A 323 5.39 6.07 32.91
CA VAL A 323 4.34 6.62 32.07
C VAL A 323 3.63 7.75 32.80
N SER A 324 3.66 8.94 32.22
CA SER A 324 3.09 10.17 32.75
C SER A 324 1.64 10.35 32.31
N ALA A 325 0.91 11.21 33.01
CA ALA A 325 -0.42 11.61 32.58
C ALA A 325 -0.41 12.34 31.23
N LYS A 326 0.64 13.13 30.95
CA LYS A 326 0.82 13.84 29.67
C LYS A 326 1.12 12.88 28.52
N GLY A 327 1.95 11.86 28.71
CA GLY A 327 2.20 10.84 27.69
C GLY A 327 0.94 10.07 27.31
N VAL A 328 0.10 9.73 28.31
CA VAL A 328 -1.22 9.15 28.06
C VAL A 328 -2.17 10.14 27.36
N GLU A 329 -2.12 11.43 27.69
CA GLU A 329 -2.92 12.46 27.02
C GLU A 329 -2.53 12.61 25.53
N VAL A 330 -1.23 12.60 25.21
CA VAL A 330 -0.73 12.57 23.82
C VAL A 330 -1.26 11.34 23.09
N ALA A 331 -1.05 10.14 23.64
CA ALA A 331 -1.50 8.88 23.03
C ALA A 331 -3.02 8.87 22.78
N LYS A 332 -3.82 9.30 23.77
CA LYS A 332 -5.29 9.38 23.63
C LYS A 332 -5.72 10.39 22.57
N THR A 333 -5.06 11.54 22.50
CA THR A 333 -5.39 12.57 21.51
C THR A 333 -5.07 12.09 20.10
N ILE A 334 -3.94 11.41 19.91
CA ILE A 334 -3.57 10.81 18.64
C ILE A 334 -4.58 9.75 18.22
N ILE A 335 -4.92 8.78 19.09
CA ILE A 335 -5.88 7.72 18.78
C ILE A 335 -7.28 8.28 18.44
N ASN A 336 -7.69 9.38 19.07
CA ASN A 336 -8.99 9.99 18.82
C ASN A 336 -9.10 10.62 17.41
N GLY A 337 -7.99 10.89 16.73
CA GLY A 337 -7.96 11.49 15.40
C GLY A 337 -8.08 13.01 15.39
N LEU A 338 -7.85 13.58 14.21
CA LEU A 338 -7.79 15.02 13.99
C LEU A 338 -9.18 15.64 14.10
N HIS A 339 -9.34 16.58 15.03
CA HIS A 339 -10.53 17.42 15.17
C HIS A 339 -10.16 18.89 14.98
N ASP A 340 -11.06 19.65 14.37
CA ASP A 340 -10.89 21.08 14.17
C ASP A 340 -11.19 21.90 15.43
N SER A 341 -10.99 23.22 15.41
CA SER A 341 -11.26 24.07 16.58
C SER A 341 -12.71 24.11 17.05
N GLN A 342 -13.65 23.57 16.26
CA GLN A 342 -15.06 23.44 16.63
C GLN A 342 -15.39 22.06 17.21
N GLY A 343 -14.39 21.18 17.32
CA GLY A 343 -14.57 19.80 17.81
C GLY A 343 -15.16 18.85 16.77
N ARG A 344 -15.23 19.26 15.49
CA ARG A 344 -15.67 18.40 14.38
C ARG A 344 -14.50 17.56 13.89
N ARG A 345 -14.77 16.33 13.46
CA ARG A 345 -13.74 15.39 13.03
C ARG A 345 -13.34 15.63 11.59
N VAL A 346 -12.03 15.76 11.36
CA VAL A 346 -11.41 15.99 10.05
C VAL A 346 -10.96 14.67 9.45
N TYR A 347 -10.21 13.87 10.23
CA TYR A 347 -9.67 12.59 9.79
C TYR A 347 -9.48 11.64 10.97
N PHE A 348 -9.42 10.35 10.67
CA PHE A 348 -9.16 9.28 11.65
C PHE A 348 -7.66 9.05 11.84
N SER A 349 -7.30 8.24 12.83
CA SER A 349 -5.92 7.92 13.19
C SER A 349 -5.76 6.42 13.45
N TYR A 350 -4.57 6.01 13.88
CA TYR A 350 -4.21 4.61 14.09
C TYR A 350 -5.11 3.91 15.11
N GLN A 351 -5.15 2.58 15.01
CA GLN A 351 -5.75 1.73 16.01
C GLN A 351 -4.92 1.72 17.31
N PRO A 352 -5.50 1.42 18.48
CA PRO A 352 -4.87 1.63 19.78
C PRO A 352 -3.61 0.78 20.05
N SER A 353 -3.39 -0.29 19.30
CA SER A 353 -2.21 -1.15 19.41
C SER A 353 -1.13 -0.85 18.36
N ALA A 354 -1.31 0.16 17.53
CA ALA A 354 -0.28 0.63 16.60
C ALA A 354 0.81 1.40 17.35
N ALA A 355 2.04 1.35 16.82
CA ALA A 355 3.12 2.21 17.30
C ALA A 355 2.84 3.68 16.96
N PHE A 356 3.40 4.60 17.75
CA PHE A 356 3.26 6.05 17.54
C PHE A 356 4.44 6.61 16.73
N ASP A 357 4.68 6.07 15.54
CA ASP A 357 5.86 6.40 14.73
C ASP A 357 5.88 7.86 14.26
N ASP A 358 4.71 8.45 13.98
CA ASP A 358 4.61 9.87 13.65
C ASP A 358 4.74 10.78 14.89
N ALA A 359 4.79 10.22 16.10
CA ALA A 359 5.03 10.93 17.38
C ALA A 359 6.44 10.67 17.93
N GLN A 360 7.38 10.26 17.08
CA GLN A 360 8.78 10.11 17.48
C GLN A 360 9.38 11.50 17.69
N THR A 361 9.91 11.74 18.89
CA THR A 361 10.57 13.00 19.24
C THR A 361 12.09 12.89 19.05
N GLN A 362 12.77 14.03 18.93
CA GLN A 362 14.23 14.07 18.80
C GLN A 362 14.89 14.46 20.12
N TYR A 363 16.01 13.81 20.44
CA TYR A 363 16.77 14.12 21.65
C TYR A 363 17.84 15.18 21.38
N ASN A 364 17.74 16.32 22.06
CA ASN A 364 18.76 17.36 22.01
C ASN A 364 19.79 17.13 23.13
N ALA A 365 20.98 16.66 22.74
CA ALA A 365 22.06 16.37 23.68
C ALA A 365 22.64 17.61 24.38
N ALA A 366 22.48 18.81 23.80
CA ALA A 366 22.96 20.05 24.39
C ALA A 366 22.03 20.54 25.52
N THR A 367 20.72 20.36 25.36
CA THR A 367 19.71 20.76 26.35
C THR A 367 19.32 19.63 27.30
N GLY A 368 19.61 18.38 26.93
CA GLY A 368 19.21 17.18 27.65
C GLY A 368 17.70 16.90 27.59
N LYS A 369 17.02 17.38 26.55
CA LYS A 369 15.56 17.35 26.42
C LYS A 369 15.11 16.69 25.12
N TRP A 370 13.89 16.16 25.16
CA TRP A 370 13.15 15.77 23.97
C TRP A 370 12.48 17.01 23.38
N GLU A 371 12.57 17.12 22.06
CA GLU A 371 12.08 18.24 21.26
C GLU A 371 11.28 17.70 20.08
N LEU A 372 10.45 18.56 19.49
CA LEU A 372 9.66 18.24 18.31
C LEU A 372 10.55 17.74 17.17
N SER A 373 10.15 16.64 16.52
CA SER A 373 10.75 16.16 15.28
C SER A 373 9.69 16.16 14.19
N VAL A 374 9.80 17.08 13.23
CA VAL A 374 8.81 17.17 12.14
C VAL A 374 8.87 15.89 11.30
N ASN A 375 7.74 15.22 11.14
CA ASN A 375 7.67 14.03 10.31
C ASN A 375 8.05 14.35 8.86
N GLN A 376 8.95 13.54 8.29
CA GLN A 376 9.50 13.79 6.96
C GLN A 376 8.42 13.66 5.87
N LEU A 377 7.61 12.60 5.85
CA LEU A 377 6.65 12.36 4.78
C LEU A 377 5.61 13.49 4.70
N GLY A 378 5.07 13.88 5.85
CA GLY A 378 4.10 14.97 5.93
C GLY A 378 4.73 16.34 5.70
N GLY A 379 5.90 16.61 6.29
CA GLY A 379 6.62 17.87 6.09
C GLY A 379 7.01 18.08 4.63
N GLU A 380 7.49 17.03 3.97
CA GLU A 380 7.83 17.03 2.55
C GLU A 380 6.62 17.29 1.67
N TYR A 381 5.47 16.66 1.94
CA TYR A 381 4.24 16.92 1.19
C TYR A 381 3.83 18.40 1.27
N ILE A 382 3.88 18.98 2.48
CA ILE A 382 3.54 20.39 2.67
C ILE A 382 4.54 21.31 1.96
N ALA A 383 5.85 21.07 2.09
CA ALA A 383 6.85 21.88 1.41
C ALA A 383 6.76 21.77 -0.12
N LEU A 384 6.57 20.56 -0.63
CA LEU A 384 6.67 20.22 -2.05
C LEU A 384 5.40 20.57 -2.83
N LEU A 385 4.24 20.21 -2.29
CA LEU A 385 2.99 20.23 -3.07
C LEU A 385 2.00 21.29 -2.60
N VAL A 386 2.04 21.65 -1.32
CA VAL A 386 1.22 22.76 -0.79
C VAL A 386 1.94 24.09 -0.97
N ASN A 387 3.12 24.26 -0.37
CA ASN A 387 3.89 25.50 -0.39
C ASN A 387 4.68 25.68 -1.69
N LYS A 388 5.05 24.58 -2.36
CA LYS A 388 5.80 24.55 -3.63
C LYS A 388 7.14 25.30 -3.52
N ASN A 389 7.85 25.10 -2.41
CA ASN A 389 9.07 25.85 -2.08
C ASN A 389 10.28 24.98 -1.69
N GLY A 390 10.15 23.64 -1.71
CA GLY A 390 11.22 22.70 -1.42
C GLY A 390 10.69 21.34 -0.99
N THR A 391 11.53 20.49 -0.40
CA THR A 391 11.17 19.16 0.14
C THR A 391 11.23 19.10 1.66
N THR A 392 11.46 20.22 2.33
CA THR A 392 11.64 20.27 3.79
C THR A 392 10.77 21.36 4.40
N LEU A 393 9.96 20.99 5.38
CA LEU A 393 9.20 21.92 6.21
C LEU A 393 10.02 22.24 7.47
N GLU A 394 10.58 23.44 7.53
CA GLU A 394 11.54 23.82 8.59
C GLU A 394 10.91 23.93 9.98
N SER A 395 9.63 24.31 10.06
CA SER A 395 8.96 24.63 11.32
C SER A 395 7.45 24.40 11.23
N LEU A 396 6.84 24.06 12.36
CA LEU A 396 5.38 23.99 12.54
C LEU A 396 4.83 25.24 13.25
N ASP A 397 5.55 26.36 13.26
CA ASP A 397 5.12 27.61 13.87
C ASP A 397 3.86 28.19 13.23
N GLY A 398 2.87 28.51 14.07
CA GLY A 398 1.54 28.93 13.62
C GLY A 398 0.67 27.81 13.04
N VAL A 399 1.18 26.57 12.90
CA VAL A 399 0.40 25.43 12.40
C VAL A 399 -0.51 24.91 13.51
N THR A 400 -1.80 24.76 13.18
CA THR A 400 -2.85 24.28 14.07
C THR A 400 -3.59 23.09 13.45
N TYR A 401 -4.51 22.48 14.20
CA TYR A 401 -5.40 21.45 13.64
C TYR A 401 -6.24 21.98 12.46
N ASP A 402 -6.67 23.25 12.49
CA ASP A 402 -7.36 23.88 11.37
C ASP A 402 -6.45 24.05 10.15
N THR A 403 -5.17 24.36 10.37
CA THR A 403 -4.17 24.44 9.30
C THR A 403 -4.01 23.08 8.60
N LEU A 404 -3.92 21.99 9.37
CA LEU A 404 -3.87 20.64 8.80
C LEU A 404 -5.11 20.35 7.98
N LYS A 405 -6.31 20.63 8.50
CA LYS A 405 -7.58 20.49 7.78
C LYS A 405 -7.56 21.26 6.45
N ASP A 406 -7.12 22.51 6.46
CA ASP A 406 -7.10 23.34 5.27
C ASP A 406 -6.13 22.78 4.21
N TRP A 407 -4.95 22.28 4.61
CA TRP A 407 -4.01 21.60 3.71
C TRP A 407 -4.58 20.29 3.11
N MET A 408 -5.29 19.51 3.91
CA MET A 408 -5.96 18.29 3.44
C MET A 408 -7.00 18.61 2.36
N ILE A 409 -7.84 19.61 2.62
CA ILE A 409 -8.92 20.04 1.71
C ILE A 409 -8.37 20.68 0.44
N SER A 410 -7.39 21.58 0.56
CA SER A 410 -6.78 22.24 -0.62
C SER A 410 -6.07 21.23 -1.52
N GLY A 411 -5.31 20.31 -0.93
CA GLY A 411 -4.65 19.24 -1.67
C GLY A 411 -5.62 18.26 -2.31
N MET A 412 -6.76 18.00 -1.66
CA MET A 412 -7.82 17.19 -2.26
C MET A 412 -8.40 17.86 -3.50
N GLN A 413 -8.61 19.17 -3.46
CA GLN A 413 -9.10 19.92 -4.60
C GLN A 413 -8.06 20.00 -5.74
N GLU A 414 -6.79 20.27 -5.42
CA GLU A 414 -5.73 20.44 -6.41
C GLU A 414 -5.35 19.11 -7.10
N PHE A 415 -5.30 18.01 -6.34
CA PHE A 415 -4.81 16.71 -6.82
C PHE A 415 -5.92 15.66 -7.01
N TYR A 416 -7.19 16.09 -7.08
CA TYR A 416 -8.34 15.18 -7.19
C TYR A 416 -8.21 14.21 -8.38
N SER A 417 -7.76 14.73 -9.53
CA SER A 417 -7.62 13.95 -10.77
C SER A 417 -6.32 13.15 -10.85
N THR A 418 -5.42 13.24 -9.87
CA THR A 418 -4.11 12.59 -9.89
C THR A 418 -3.90 11.67 -8.68
N LEU A 419 -3.60 12.23 -7.51
CA LEU A 419 -3.06 11.50 -6.37
C LEU A 419 -4.13 10.97 -5.39
N GLN A 420 -5.36 11.50 -5.41
CA GLN A 420 -6.32 11.18 -4.34
C GLN A 420 -6.82 9.72 -4.33
N THR A 421 -7.02 9.10 -5.50
CA THR A 421 -7.47 7.70 -5.66
C THR A 421 -8.72 7.35 -4.82
N THR A 422 -9.79 8.14 -4.92
CA THR A 422 -10.98 8.01 -4.07
C THR A 422 -12.24 7.53 -4.79
N TRP A 423 -12.16 7.10 -6.05
CA TRP A 423 -13.35 6.77 -6.84
C TRP A 423 -14.01 5.46 -6.36
N PRO A 424 -15.28 5.46 -5.89
CA PRO A 424 -15.88 4.27 -5.29
C PRO A 424 -16.74 3.42 -6.25
N ASP A 425 -17.10 3.93 -7.44
CA ASP A 425 -17.83 3.14 -8.44
C ASP A 425 -16.85 2.30 -9.26
N LEU A 426 -16.77 1.02 -8.93
CA LEU A 426 -15.89 0.03 -9.57
C LEU A 426 -16.64 -0.85 -10.57
N THR A 427 -17.77 -0.38 -11.10
CA THR A 427 -18.57 -1.13 -12.08
C THR A 427 -17.75 -1.68 -13.26
N PRO A 428 -16.82 -0.93 -13.90
CA PRO A 428 -16.01 -1.47 -14.99
C PRO A 428 -15.16 -2.68 -14.57
N PHE A 429 -14.47 -2.59 -13.43
CA PHE A 429 -13.64 -3.67 -12.88
C PHE A 429 -14.48 -4.91 -12.55
N HIS A 430 -15.61 -4.71 -11.85
CA HIS A 430 -16.51 -5.80 -11.51
C HIS A 430 -17.13 -6.47 -12.76
N GLN A 431 -17.54 -5.70 -13.76
CA GLN A 431 -18.10 -6.22 -15.01
C GLN A 431 -17.08 -6.98 -15.86
N ALA A 432 -15.79 -6.60 -15.77
CA ALA A 432 -14.69 -7.34 -16.38
C ALA A 432 -14.39 -8.68 -15.66
N GLY A 433 -15.01 -8.92 -14.49
CA GLY A 433 -14.81 -10.14 -13.70
C GLY A 433 -13.68 -10.03 -12.68
N GLY A 434 -13.12 -8.84 -12.48
CA GLY A 434 -11.97 -8.60 -11.63
C GLY A 434 -12.21 -8.96 -10.16
N LYS A 435 -11.16 -9.44 -9.48
CA LYS A 435 -11.16 -9.81 -8.06
C LYS A 435 -10.16 -8.97 -7.25
N VAL A 436 -10.50 -8.60 -6.03
CA VAL A 436 -9.62 -7.84 -5.12
C VAL A 436 -9.47 -8.55 -3.78
N ILE A 437 -8.21 -8.82 -3.41
CA ILE A 437 -7.79 -9.08 -2.04
C ILE A 437 -7.17 -7.78 -1.53
N HIS A 438 -7.90 -7.08 -0.68
CA HIS A 438 -7.40 -5.90 0.02
C HIS A 438 -7.03 -6.33 1.43
N TYR A 439 -5.82 -6.06 1.88
CA TYR A 439 -5.39 -6.34 3.25
C TYR A 439 -4.81 -5.10 3.92
N HIS A 440 -4.86 -5.03 5.25
CA HIS A 440 -4.30 -3.91 6.00
C HIS A 440 -3.92 -4.38 7.41
N GLY A 441 -2.68 -4.11 7.85
CA GLY A 441 -2.28 -4.32 9.23
C GLY A 441 -3.24 -3.64 10.20
N ASP A 442 -3.73 -4.37 11.20
CA ASP A 442 -4.65 -3.80 12.20
C ASP A 442 -3.91 -2.88 13.19
N ALA A 443 -2.57 -2.98 13.25
CA ALA A 443 -1.68 -2.16 14.05
C ALA A 443 -0.75 -1.29 13.16
N ASP A 444 -1.22 -0.91 11.98
CA ASP A 444 -0.49 -0.03 11.06
C ASP A 444 -0.26 1.36 11.69
N PHE A 445 1.01 1.71 11.84
CA PHE A 445 1.50 2.94 12.48
C PHE A 445 1.73 4.09 11.49
N SER A 446 1.50 3.86 10.19
CA SER A 446 1.75 4.83 9.13
C SER A 446 0.44 5.24 8.45
N ILE A 447 -0.31 4.25 7.96
CA ILE A 447 -1.60 4.47 7.31
C ILE A 447 -2.67 3.92 8.23
N PRO A 448 -3.61 4.73 8.74
CA PRO A 448 -4.64 4.18 9.62
C PRO A 448 -5.47 3.09 8.93
N THR A 449 -5.65 1.94 9.57
CA THR A 449 -6.46 0.81 9.05
C THR A 449 -7.90 1.23 8.69
N ALA A 450 -8.45 2.22 9.41
CA ALA A 450 -9.75 2.82 9.14
C ALA A 450 -9.85 3.45 7.73
N SER A 451 -8.71 3.82 7.13
CA SER A 451 -8.58 4.28 5.74
C SER A 451 -9.12 3.26 4.74
N SER A 452 -8.77 1.98 4.94
CA SER A 452 -9.22 0.88 4.09
C SER A 452 -10.68 0.55 4.33
N VAL A 453 -11.12 0.51 5.58
CA VAL A 453 -12.52 0.27 5.94
C VAL A 453 -13.40 1.35 5.31
N ARG A 454 -13.02 2.62 5.43
CA ARG A 454 -13.77 3.72 4.82
C ARG A 454 -13.93 3.56 3.32
N TYR A 455 -12.86 3.24 2.59
CA TYR A 455 -12.96 3.07 1.14
C TYR A 455 -13.82 1.85 0.76
N TRP A 456 -13.68 0.73 1.48
CA TRP A 456 -14.54 -0.44 1.28
C TRP A 456 -16.03 -0.09 1.50
N GLU A 457 -16.34 0.68 2.54
CA GLU A 457 -17.71 1.16 2.79
C GLU A 457 -18.21 2.15 1.74
N SER A 458 -17.33 3.01 1.21
CA SER A 458 -17.64 3.89 0.09
C SER A 458 -18.06 3.08 -1.14
N VAL A 459 -17.28 2.06 -1.53
CA VAL A 459 -17.65 1.17 -2.64
C VAL A 459 -18.97 0.44 -2.36
N ARG A 460 -19.12 -0.15 -1.16
CA ARG A 460 -20.35 -0.87 -0.78
C ARG A 460 -21.57 0.05 -0.88
N SER A 461 -21.50 1.25 -0.32
CA SER A 461 -22.61 2.19 -0.30
C SER A 461 -22.93 2.75 -1.69
N THR A 462 -21.92 3.01 -2.52
CA THR A 462 -22.11 3.46 -3.91
C THR A 462 -22.74 2.37 -4.79
N MET A 463 -22.23 1.14 -4.75
CA MET A 463 -22.66 0.08 -5.67
C MET A 463 -23.85 -0.74 -5.14
N TYR A 464 -24.03 -0.81 -3.82
CA TYR A 464 -25.02 -1.66 -3.15
C TYR A 464 -25.83 -0.94 -2.07
N GLY A 465 -25.91 0.40 -2.10
CA GLY A 465 -26.63 1.22 -1.11
C GLY A 465 -28.13 0.99 -1.05
N ASN A 466 -28.71 0.33 -2.05
CA ASN A 466 -30.11 -0.11 -2.05
C ASN A 466 -30.35 -1.41 -1.24
N LEU A 467 -29.29 -2.09 -0.80
CA LEU A 467 -29.35 -3.30 0.02
C LEU A 467 -29.15 -2.97 1.51
N SER A 468 -29.60 -3.88 2.39
CA SER A 468 -29.17 -3.83 3.80
C SER A 468 -27.65 -3.92 3.91
N TYR A 469 -27.07 -3.40 5.00
CA TYR A 469 -25.61 -3.44 5.21
C TYR A 469 -25.02 -4.83 4.98
N LYS A 470 -25.58 -5.87 5.62
CA LYS A 470 -25.12 -7.26 5.49
C LYS A 470 -25.28 -7.80 4.06
N ALA A 471 -26.38 -7.49 3.38
CA ALA A 471 -26.59 -7.95 2.01
C ALA A 471 -25.65 -7.25 1.02
N GLY A 472 -25.42 -5.94 1.18
CA GLY A 472 -24.44 -5.19 0.39
C GLY A 472 -23.01 -5.63 0.66
N ALA A 473 -22.67 -5.92 1.93
CA ALA A 473 -21.38 -6.46 2.33
C ALA A 473 -21.10 -7.82 1.67
N ASN A 474 -22.09 -8.72 1.71
CA ASN A 474 -21.99 -10.01 1.04
C ASN A 474 -21.83 -9.85 -0.48
N ALA A 475 -22.64 -8.97 -1.10
CA ALA A 475 -22.56 -8.71 -2.54
C ALA A 475 -21.19 -8.17 -2.97
N LEU A 476 -20.59 -7.27 -2.18
CA LEU A 476 -19.25 -6.76 -2.43
C LEU A 476 -18.19 -7.86 -2.25
N ASN A 477 -18.29 -8.66 -1.19
CA ASN A 477 -17.35 -9.75 -0.89
C ASN A 477 -17.35 -10.88 -1.94
N GLU A 478 -18.28 -10.94 -2.89
CA GLU A 478 -18.20 -11.86 -4.04
C GLU A 478 -17.04 -11.56 -5.01
N TRP A 479 -16.46 -10.36 -4.93
CA TRP A 479 -15.37 -9.94 -5.81
C TRP A 479 -14.36 -8.97 -5.17
N TYR A 480 -14.71 -8.20 -4.15
CA TYR A 480 -13.80 -7.34 -3.41
C TYR A 480 -13.88 -7.63 -1.91
N ARG A 481 -12.82 -8.25 -1.38
CA ARG A 481 -12.69 -8.65 0.03
C ARG A 481 -11.62 -7.83 0.73
N LEU A 482 -11.96 -7.25 1.88
CA LEU A 482 -11.02 -6.59 2.78
C LEU A 482 -10.67 -7.51 3.96
N TYR A 483 -9.39 -7.62 4.31
CA TYR A 483 -8.88 -8.37 5.46
C TYR A 483 -8.04 -7.46 6.34
N THR A 484 -8.49 -7.21 7.56
CA THR A 484 -7.63 -6.63 8.59
C THR A 484 -6.71 -7.71 9.14
N VAL A 485 -5.42 -7.44 9.28
CA VAL A 485 -4.40 -8.42 9.67
C VAL A 485 -4.04 -8.19 11.15
N PRO A 486 -4.51 -9.04 12.08
CA PRO A 486 -4.25 -8.91 13.52
C PRO A 486 -2.76 -8.73 13.85
N GLY A 487 -2.46 -7.72 14.67
CA GLY A 487 -1.10 -7.42 15.13
C GLY A 487 -0.12 -6.88 14.10
N ALA A 488 -0.35 -7.12 12.80
CA ALA A 488 0.56 -6.66 11.75
C ALA A 488 0.64 -5.13 11.66
N GLY A 489 1.84 -4.64 11.38
CA GLY A 489 2.14 -3.22 11.21
C GLY A 489 1.97 -2.76 9.77
N HIS A 490 2.70 -1.71 9.38
CA HIS A 490 2.65 -1.19 8.02
C HIS A 490 3.31 -2.12 7.01
N CYS A 491 2.50 -2.77 6.16
CA CYS A 491 2.97 -3.64 5.08
C CYS A 491 3.91 -4.78 5.50
N SER A 492 3.90 -5.18 6.78
CA SER A 492 4.81 -6.18 7.34
C SER A 492 4.30 -6.75 8.66
N THR A 493 5.00 -7.76 9.18
CA THR A 493 4.91 -8.21 10.58
C THR A 493 5.28 -7.08 11.55
N ASN A 494 4.99 -7.31 12.84
CA ASN A 494 5.23 -6.34 13.90
C ASN A 494 5.95 -7.01 15.07
N ASP A 495 7.15 -6.54 15.39
CA ASP A 495 7.98 -7.10 16.45
C ASP A 495 7.36 -6.98 17.85
N ALA A 496 6.43 -6.03 18.06
CA ALA A 496 5.69 -5.89 19.32
C ALA A 496 4.60 -6.97 19.51
N MET A 497 4.19 -7.64 18.42
CA MET A 497 3.18 -8.70 18.40
C MET A 497 3.67 -9.85 17.50
N PRO A 498 4.79 -10.51 17.85
CA PRO A 498 5.52 -11.39 16.94
C PRO A 498 4.72 -12.65 16.54
N ASN A 499 3.73 -13.02 17.34
CA ASN A 499 2.82 -14.13 17.06
C ASN A 499 1.69 -13.75 16.07
N GLY A 500 1.66 -12.50 15.57
CA GLY A 500 0.70 -12.01 14.61
C GLY A 500 0.90 -12.66 13.23
N PRO A 501 -0.17 -13.09 12.54
CA PRO A 501 -0.04 -13.74 11.25
C PRO A 501 0.11 -12.73 10.11
N TRP A 502 0.77 -13.12 9.02
CA TRP A 502 0.91 -12.30 7.80
C TRP A 502 0.51 -13.08 6.53
N PRO A 503 -0.31 -12.51 5.62
CA PRO A 503 -0.80 -13.21 4.43
C PRO A 503 0.26 -13.30 3.31
N GLN A 504 1.34 -14.04 3.55
CA GLN A 504 2.51 -14.20 2.67
C GLN A 504 2.21 -14.91 1.32
N THR A 505 1.02 -15.49 1.13
CA THR A 505 0.68 -16.27 -0.09
C THR A 505 -0.51 -15.69 -0.85
N ASN A 506 -0.67 -14.36 -0.81
CA ASN A 506 -1.78 -13.67 -1.46
C ASN A 506 -1.88 -13.93 -2.97
N LEU A 507 -0.78 -13.98 -3.72
CA LEU A 507 -0.85 -14.27 -5.15
C LEU A 507 -1.34 -15.68 -5.45
N ALA A 508 -0.97 -16.67 -4.64
CA ALA A 508 -1.54 -18.01 -4.75
C ALA A 508 -3.06 -18.00 -4.53
N ALA A 509 -3.54 -17.32 -3.48
CA ALA A 509 -4.97 -17.21 -3.19
C ALA A 509 -5.73 -16.48 -4.31
N MET A 510 -5.13 -15.41 -4.87
CA MET A 510 -5.71 -14.66 -5.98
C MET A 510 -5.80 -15.53 -7.26
N ILE A 511 -4.75 -16.28 -7.58
CA ILE A 511 -4.72 -17.20 -8.72
C ILE A 511 -5.82 -18.26 -8.59
N GLU A 512 -5.96 -18.89 -7.41
CA GLU A 512 -7.02 -19.87 -7.17
C GLU A 512 -8.42 -19.25 -7.31
N TRP A 513 -8.59 -17.99 -6.90
CA TRP A 513 -9.88 -17.30 -7.03
C TRP A 513 -10.22 -16.96 -8.46
N VAL A 514 -9.29 -16.33 -9.18
CA VAL A 514 -9.48 -15.84 -10.55
C VAL A 514 -9.54 -16.98 -11.56
N GLU A 515 -8.65 -17.96 -11.45
CA GLU A 515 -8.48 -19.00 -12.48
C GLU A 515 -9.33 -20.24 -12.22
N LYS A 516 -9.67 -20.51 -10.95
CA LYS A 516 -10.38 -21.74 -10.53
C LYS A 516 -11.68 -21.48 -9.76
N GLY A 517 -12.02 -20.22 -9.49
CA GLY A 517 -13.24 -19.86 -8.77
C GLY A 517 -13.23 -20.21 -7.28
N VAL A 518 -12.05 -20.52 -6.70
CA VAL A 518 -11.92 -20.86 -5.29
C VAL A 518 -11.92 -19.57 -4.47
N THR A 519 -13.07 -19.23 -3.90
CA THR A 519 -13.24 -17.98 -3.17
C THR A 519 -12.54 -18.04 -1.80
N PRO A 520 -11.66 -17.08 -1.46
CA PRO A 520 -11.07 -17.00 -0.13
C PRO A 520 -12.14 -16.50 0.84
N VAL A 521 -12.86 -17.41 1.51
CA VAL A 521 -13.85 -17.02 2.53
C VAL A 521 -13.15 -16.42 3.75
N THR A 522 -12.08 -17.10 4.17
CA THR A 522 -11.01 -16.58 5.00
C THR A 522 -9.74 -16.51 4.17
N LEU A 523 -8.76 -15.72 4.61
CA LEU A 523 -7.46 -15.61 3.96
C LEU A 523 -6.39 -16.32 4.79
N ASN A 524 -5.62 -17.19 4.15
CA ASN A 524 -4.49 -17.86 4.79
C ASN A 524 -3.41 -16.83 5.17
N ALA A 525 -2.93 -16.92 6.40
CA ALA A 525 -1.81 -16.12 6.88
C ALA A 525 -0.88 -16.98 7.74
N THR A 526 0.42 -16.71 7.69
CA THR A 526 1.44 -17.48 8.40
C THR A 526 2.06 -16.59 9.47
N VAL A 527 2.24 -17.12 10.67
CA VAL A 527 3.04 -16.45 11.71
C VAL A 527 4.52 -16.57 11.32
N LEU A 528 5.21 -15.45 11.12
CA LEU A 528 6.58 -15.42 10.61
C LEU A 528 7.63 -15.10 11.70
N GLN A 529 7.21 -14.91 12.94
CA GLN A 529 8.07 -14.56 14.07
C GLN A 529 7.51 -15.17 15.36
N GLY A 530 8.27 -15.08 16.46
CA GLY A 530 7.76 -15.41 17.80
C GLY A 530 7.65 -16.91 18.11
N GLU A 531 6.88 -17.23 19.14
CA GLU A 531 6.73 -18.60 19.66
C GLU A 531 5.97 -19.50 18.67
N TYR A 532 5.06 -18.90 17.89
CA TYR A 532 4.18 -19.63 16.97
C TYR A 532 4.64 -19.56 15.51
N GLU A 533 5.91 -19.25 15.25
CA GLU A 533 6.48 -19.21 13.90
C GLU A 533 6.16 -20.50 13.12
N GLY A 534 5.65 -20.33 11.89
CA GLY A 534 5.20 -21.41 11.00
C GLY A 534 3.74 -21.83 11.19
N GLU A 535 3.04 -21.36 12.23
CA GLU A 535 1.61 -21.60 12.39
C GLU A 535 0.81 -20.90 11.27
N ASN A 536 -0.10 -21.63 10.63
CA ASN A 536 -1.08 -21.04 9.73
C ASN A 536 -2.33 -20.61 10.50
N GLN A 537 -2.68 -19.34 10.38
CA GLN A 537 -3.91 -18.75 10.89
C GLN A 537 -4.79 -18.27 9.74
N GLN A 538 -6.06 -17.99 10.06
CA GLN A 538 -7.07 -17.56 9.10
C GLN A 538 -7.49 -16.13 9.41
N LEU A 539 -7.56 -15.28 8.39
CA LEU A 539 -8.06 -13.90 8.51
C LEU A 539 -9.53 -13.85 8.10
N CYS A 540 -10.35 -13.16 8.89
CA CYS A 540 -11.74 -12.93 8.56
C CYS A 540 -11.88 -11.82 7.51
N ALA A 541 -12.74 -12.04 6.52
CA ALA A 541 -13.15 -10.98 5.60
C ALA A 541 -14.05 -9.97 6.33
N TRP A 542 -13.71 -8.69 6.23
CA TRP A 542 -14.52 -7.57 6.70
C TRP A 542 -15.95 -7.67 6.13
N PRO A 543 -17.00 -7.39 6.91
CA PRO A 543 -17.00 -6.82 8.26
C PRO A 543 -16.96 -7.84 9.40
N LEU A 544 -16.66 -9.11 9.12
CA LEU A 544 -16.51 -10.11 10.17
C LEU A 544 -15.14 -9.97 10.84
N ARG A 545 -15.12 -10.14 12.16
CA ARG A 545 -13.92 -10.04 12.99
C ARG A 545 -13.65 -11.37 13.71
N PRO A 546 -12.39 -11.69 14.06
CA PRO A 546 -12.08 -12.94 14.74
C PRO A 546 -12.61 -12.96 16.18
N LEU A 547 -13.12 -14.11 16.60
CA LEU A 547 -13.41 -14.42 17.99
C LEU A 547 -13.02 -15.87 18.29
N TRP A 548 -12.12 -16.04 19.24
CA TRP A 548 -11.59 -17.33 19.64
C TRP A 548 -12.39 -17.95 20.80
N LYS A 549 -12.57 -19.25 20.73
CA LYS A 549 -13.28 -20.08 21.71
C LYS A 549 -12.41 -21.25 22.14
N ASN A 550 -12.88 -21.99 23.14
CA ASN A 550 -12.23 -23.21 23.63
C ASN A 550 -10.77 -22.98 24.08
N LYS A 551 -10.51 -21.84 24.73
CA LYS A 551 -9.18 -21.39 25.14
C LYS A 551 -8.23 -21.17 23.94
N GLY A 552 -8.65 -20.33 22.98
CA GLY A 552 -7.81 -19.98 21.84
C GLY A 552 -7.65 -21.06 20.74
N LYS A 553 -8.48 -22.12 20.74
CA LYS A 553 -8.30 -23.28 19.84
C LYS A 553 -9.16 -23.26 18.59
N THR A 554 -10.22 -22.47 18.59
CA THR A 554 -11.17 -22.41 17.47
C THR A 554 -11.53 -20.96 17.25
N MET A 555 -11.37 -20.47 16.02
CA MET A 555 -11.70 -19.10 15.63
C MET A 555 -12.98 -19.10 14.81
N ASP A 556 -13.92 -18.23 15.19
CA ASP A 556 -15.10 -17.90 14.40
C ASP A 556 -14.98 -16.47 13.85
N CYS A 557 -15.39 -16.27 12.60
CA CYS A 557 -15.58 -14.93 12.05
C CYS A 557 -16.98 -14.42 12.42
N VAL A 558 -17.04 -13.47 13.35
CA VAL A 558 -18.29 -12.98 13.95
C VAL A 558 -18.65 -11.59 13.45
N TYR A 559 -19.95 -11.35 13.31
CA TYR A 559 -20.52 -10.03 13.09
C TYR A 559 -20.85 -9.40 14.45
N ASP A 560 -20.40 -8.16 14.66
CA ASP A 560 -20.65 -7.40 15.87
C ASP A 560 -20.90 -5.93 15.49
N GLN A 561 -22.10 -5.42 15.79
CA GLN A 561 -22.49 -4.07 15.37
C GLN A 561 -21.69 -2.99 16.09
N ALA A 562 -21.46 -3.13 17.40
CA ALA A 562 -20.72 -2.14 18.18
C ALA A 562 -19.25 -2.07 17.74
N SER A 563 -18.69 -3.23 17.39
CA SER A 563 -17.40 -3.35 16.72
C SER A 563 -17.38 -2.59 15.40
N ILE A 564 -18.32 -2.87 14.48
CA ILE A 564 -18.36 -2.19 13.17
C ILE A 564 -18.51 -0.68 13.32
N ASP A 565 -19.37 -0.23 14.24
CA ASP A 565 -19.60 1.19 14.49
C ASP A 565 -18.33 1.91 14.98
N SER A 566 -17.40 1.21 15.65
CA SER A 566 -16.12 1.81 16.07
C SER A 566 -15.18 2.12 14.90
N TRP A 567 -15.44 1.57 13.72
CA TRP A 567 -14.68 1.83 12.49
C TRP A 567 -15.33 2.87 11.58
N HIS A 568 -16.56 3.30 11.90
CA HIS A 568 -17.28 4.30 11.12
C HIS A 568 -17.05 5.70 11.70
N TYR A 569 -16.23 6.48 11.01
CA TYR A 569 -15.92 7.86 11.38
C TYR A 569 -16.78 8.82 10.56
N ASP A 570 -17.54 9.68 11.24
CA ASP A 570 -18.11 10.87 10.61
C ASP A 570 -17.00 11.91 10.42
N LEU A 571 -16.82 12.42 9.20
CA LEU A 571 -15.80 13.42 8.87
C LEU A 571 -16.50 14.77 8.63
N ASP A 572 -17.24 15.21 9.63
CA ASP A 572 -18.16 16.35 9.62
C ASP A 572 -17.47 17.73 9.56
N ALA A 573 -16.13 17.76 9.65
CA ALA A 573 -15.35 18.96 9.40
C ALA A 573 -15.07 19.22 7.91
N VAL A 574 -15.20 18.21 7.04
CA VAL A 574 -14.92 18.33 5.59
C VAL A 574 -16.23 18.66 4.84
N PRO A 575 -16.27 19.71 3.99
CA PRO A 575 -17.51 20.18 3.37
C PRO A 575 -18.01 19.31 2.20
N MET A 576 -17.40 18.14 1.96
CA MET A 576 -17.74 17.22 0.90
C MET A 576 -17.46 15.77 1.30
N SER A 577 -18.06 14.82 0.58
CA SER A 577 -17.80 13.40 0.79
C SER A 577 -16.34 13.07 0.55
N VAL A 578 -15.70 12.52 1.58
CA VAL A 578 -14.37 11.93 1.52
C VAL A 578 -14.58 10.42 1.46
N TYR A 579 -14.42 9.82 0.28
CA TYR A 579 -14.60 8.39 0.05
C TYR A 579 -13.38 7.59 0.41
#